data_AF-A0A0V0HHN7-F1
#
_entry.id   AF-A0A0V0HHN7-F1
#
_cell.length_a   1.000
_cell.length_b   1.000
_cell.length_c   1.000
_cell.angle_alpha   90.00
_cell.angle_beta   90.00
_cell.angle_gamma   90.00
#
_symmetry.space_group_name_H-M   'P 1'
#
loop_
_entity.id
_entity.type
_entity.pdbx_description
1 polymer ?
#
loop_
_entity_poly.entity_id
_entity_poly.type
_entity_poly.pdbx_seq_one_letter_code
_entity_poly.pdbx_strand_id
1 'polypeptide(L)' 'MEGDIKEIVRDLWGIRWVNYTQLEASGTRGGIILMWDNRVWEGEISSIGSYSVPCNLQRLQVRIRTSLGILLEYMHQMT' A
#
# COMPACT_ATOMS: atom_id res chain seq x y z
N MET A 1 -14.28 14.70 -7.94
CA MET A 1 -12.97 15.14 -8.46
C MET A 1 -11.93 14.12 -8.01
N GLU A 2 -11.74 13.03 -8.76
CA GLU A 2 -10.78 11.97 -8.37
C GLU A 2 -9.44 12.08 -9.13
N GLY A 3 -9.40 12.92 -10.18
CA GLY A 3 -8.23 13.08 -11.05
C GLY A 3 -7.12 13.98 -10.49
N ASP A 4 -7.46 14.98 -9.69
CA ASP A 4 -6.51 16.00 -9.20
C ASP A 4 -5.55 15.44 -8.13
N ILE A 5 -6.10 14.69 -7.18
CA ILE A 5 -5.31 14.15 -6.06
C ILE A 5 -4.26 13.13 -6.52
N LYS A 6 -4.53 12.34 -7.57
CA LYS A 6 -3.57 11.34 -8.10
C LYS A 6 -2.32 12.02 -8.65
N GLU A 7 -2.49 13.15 -9.35
CA GLU A 7 -1.38 13.92 -9.90
C GLU A 7 -0.57 14.59 -8.79
N ILE A 8 -1.26 15.23 -7.83
CA ILE A 8 -0.60 15.84 -6.65
C ILE A 8 0.21 14.80 -5.87
N VAL A 9 -0.36 13.62 -5.59
CA VAL A 9 0.34 12.55 -4.86
C VAL A 9 1.58 12.08 -5.62
N ARG A 10 1.48 11.93 -6.94
CA ARG A 10 2.61 11.54 -7.78
C ARG A 10 3.71 12.60 -7.79
N ASP A 11 3.34 13.87 -7.84
CA ASP A 11 4.27 14.99 -7.87
C ASP A 11 4.94 15.21 -6.50
N LEU A 12 4.23 14.96 -5.39
CA LEU A 12 4.76 15.04 -4.02
C LEU A 12 5.74 13.90 -3.70
N TRP A 13 5.42 12.66 -4.08
CA TRP A 13 6.22 11.50 -3.70
C TRP A 13 7.30 11.15 -4.72
N GLY A 14 7.13 11.54 -5.99
CA GLY A 14 8.13 11.37 -7.05
C GLY A 14 8.35 9.92 -7.51
N ILE A 15 7.57 8.94 -7.03
CA ILE A 15 7.73 7.51 -7.38
C ILE A 15 6.41 6.95 -7.92
N ARG A 16 6.49 6.12 -8.97
CA ARG A 16 5.34 5.51 -9.66
C ARG A 16 4.50 4.54 -8.82
N TRP A 17 5.08 4.00 -7.75
CA TRP A 17 4.49 2.93 -6.94
C TRP A 17 3.87 3.47 -5.63
N VAL A 18 3.57 4.76 -5.60
CA VAL A 18 2.85 5.36 -4.47
C VAL A 18 1.38 4.97 -4.56
N ASN A 19 0.83 4.54 -3.43
CA ASN A 19 -0.60 4.42 -3.23
C ASN A 19 -1.00 5.41 -2.15
N TYR A 20 -2.28 5.77 -2.14
CA TYR A 20 -2.75 6.75 -1.19
C TYR A 20 -4.21 6.53 -0.84
N THR A 21 -4.59 7.08 0.30
CA THR A 21 -5.98 7.30 0.67
C THR A 21 -6.16 8.72 1.14
N GLN A 22 -7.37 9.23 0.97
CA GLN A 22 -7.74 10.56 1.43
C GLN A 22 -9.00 10.48 2.30
N LEU A 23 -9.00 11.29 3.37
CA LEU A 23 -10.19 11.66 4.12
C LEU A 23 -10.44 13.14 3.89
N GLU A 24 -11.54 13.43 3.21
CA GLU A 24 -12.02 14.80 3.06
C GLU A 24 -12.67 15.27 4.36
N ALA A 25 -12.36 16.49 4.79
CA ALA A 25 -13.02 17.05 5.96
C ALA A 25 -14.48 17.40 5.63
N SER A 26 -15.42 16.93 6.44
CA SER A 26 -16.83 17.29 6.29
C SER A 26 -17.10 18.68 6.89
N GLY A 27 -17.52 19.63 6.05
CA GLY A 27 -17.98 20.96 6.49
C GLY A 27 -16.87 21.93 6.92
N THR A 28 -15.59 21.59 6.74
CA THR A 28 -14.45 22.50 7.00
C THR A 28 -13.45 22.47 5.85
N ARG A 29 -12.49 23.40 5.82
CA ARG A 29 -11.36 23.35 4.87
C ARG A 29 -10.27 22.46 5.45
N GLY A 30 -9.95 21.35 4.80
CA GLY A 30 -8.88 20.45 5.21
C GLY A 30 -9.12 19.00 4.78
N GLY A 31 -8.23 18.10 5.21
CA GLY A 31 -8.30 16.68 4.96
C GLY A 31 -7.00 15.98 5.35
N ILE A 32 -7.03 14.65 5.39
CA ILE A 32 -5.84 13.83 5.66
C ILE A 32 -5.54 13.04 4.39
N ILE A 33 -4.29 13.07 3.94
CA ILE A 33 -3.79 12.20 2.86
C ILE A 33 -2.74 11.29 3.48
N LEU A 34 -2.93 9.99 3.35
CA LEU A 34 -1.95 8.99 3.73
C LEU A 34 -1.36 8.39 2.45
N MET A 35 -0.03 8.32 2.35
CA MET A 35 0.68 7.78 1.19
C MET A 35 1.63 6.67 1.63
N TRP A 36 1.77 5.62 0.83
CA TRP A 36 2.70 4.52 1.10
C TRP A 36 3.27 3.92 -0.20
N ASP A 37 4.42 3.25 -0.08
CA ASP A 37 5.05 2.53 -1.19
C ASP A 37 4.45 1.12 -1.32
N ASN A 38 3.71 0.89 -2.41
CA ASN A 38 3.05 -0.38 -2.72
C ASN A 38 4.02 -1.55 -2.95
N ARG A 39 5.34 -1.31 -3.05
CA ARG A 39 6.32 -2.40 -3.17
C ARG A 39 6.68 -3.00 -1.82
N VAL A 40 6.48 -2.23 -0.76
CA VAL A 40 6.87 -2.59 0.61
C VAL A 40 5.64 -2.86 1.46
N TRP A 41 4.52 -2.20 1.17
CA TRP A 41 3.32 -2.26 1.99
C TRP A 41 2.08 -2.48 1.14
N GLU A 42 1.22 -3.38 1.58
CA GLU A 42 -0.16 -3.52 1.11
C GLU A 42 -1.06 -2.82 2.13
N GLY A 43 -1.87 -1.87 1.66
CA GLY A 43 -2.73 -1.06 2.50
C GLY A 43 -4.20 -1.39 2.25
N GLU A 44 -4.91 -1.80 3.30
CA GLU A 44 -6.37 -1.94 3.30
C GLU A 44 -7.00 -0.83 4.16
N ILE A 45 -7.96 -0.11 3.60
CA ILE A 45 -8.73 0.90 4.33
C ILE A 45 -9.94 0.16 4.93
N SER A 46 -9.98 0.01 6.25
CA SER A 46 -11.03 -0.78 6.91
C SER A 46 -12.35 -0.01 7.03
N SER A 47 -12.30 1.26 7.42
CA SER A 47 -13.44 2.17 7.42
C SER A 47 -12.96 3.61 7.45
N ILE A 48 -13.61 4.51 6.72
CA ILE A 48 -13.28 5.94 6.78
C ILE A 48 -14.19 6.57 7.84
N GLY A 49 -13.63 6.92 9.00
CA GLY A 49 -14.34 7.63 10.06
C GLY A 49 -14.39 9.13 9.78
N SER A 50 -15.25 9.86 10.51
CA SER A 50 -15.45 11.30 10.27
C SER A 50 -14.18 12.15 10.46
N TYR A 51 -13.22 11.66 11.26
CA TYR A 51 -11.97 12.37 11.59
C TYR A 51 -10.75 11.45 11.65
N SER A 52 -10.89 10.17 11.29
CA SER A 52 -9.83 9.18 11.37
C SER A 52 -9.90 8.19 10.22
N VAL A 53 -8.73 7.76 9.75
CA VAL A 53 -8.59 6.76 8.69
C VAL A 53 -7.83 5.57 9.27
N PRO A 54 -8.51 4.59 9.88
CA PRO A 54 -7.89 3.32 10.21
C PRO A 54 -7.42 2.65 8.92
N CYS A 55 -6.10 2.43 8.86
CA CYS A 55 -5.44 1.72 7.77
C CYS A 55 -4.75 0.49 8.36
N ASN A 56 -4.91 -0.65 7.68
CA ASN A 56 -4.12 -1.84 7.96
C ASN A 56 -3.02 -1.92 6.91
N LEU A 57 -1.79 -1.64 7.33
CA LEU A 57 -0.60 -1.69 6.48
C LEU A 57 0.14 -2.99 6.80
N GLN A 58 0.14 -3.91 5.83
CA GLN A 58 0.87 -5.16 5.92
C GLN A 58 2.13 -5.07 5.08
N ARG A 59 3.27 -5.47 5.64
CA ARG A 59 4.50 -5.48 4.88
C ARG A 59 4.44 -6.60 3.85
N LEU A 60 4.63 -6.26 2.58
CA LEU A 60 4.79 -7.24 1.52
C LEU A 60 6.09 -8.01 1.74
N GLN A 61 5.96 -9.24 2.24
CA GLN A 61 7.09 -10.16 2.33
C GLN A 61 7.30 -10.75 0.95
N VAL A 62 8.19 -10.13 0.17
CA VAL A 62 8.69 -10.73 -1.07
C VAL A 62 9.39 -12.02 -0.68
N ARG A 63 8.71 -13.15 -0.92
CA ARG A 63 9.31 -14.49 -0.77
C ARG A 63 10.37 -14.62 -1.84
N ILE A 64 11.60 -14.25 -1.51
CA ILE A 64 12.78 -14.64 -2.28
C ILE A 64 12.76 -16.17 -2.22
N ARG A 65 12.29 -16.82 -3.29
CA ARG A 65 12.62 -18.23 -3.53
C ARG A 65 14.13 -18.23 -3.76
N THR A 66 14.90 -18.40 -2.69
CA THR A 66 16.30 -18.78 -2.83
C THR A 66 16.29 -20.07 -3.64
N SER A 67 17.20 -20.20 -4.60
CA SER A 67 17.31 -21.39 -5.45
C SER A 67 17.46 -22.69 -4.63
N LEU A 68 17.87 -22.59 -3.35
CA LEU A 68 17.86 -23.68 -2.38
C LEU A 68 16.45 -24.24 -2.08
N GLY A 69 15.42 -23.39 -2.03
CA GLY A 69 14.04 -23.82 -1.72
C GLY A 69 13.40 -24.65 -2.84
N ILE A 70 13.73 -24.36 -4.10
CA ILE A 70 13.28 -25.16 -5.25
C ILE A 70 13.94 -26.54 -5.22
N LEU A 71 15.23 -26.63 -4.85
CA LEU A 71 15.94 -27.90 -4.72
C LEU A 71 15.38 -28.76 -3.58
N LEU A 72 15.03 -28.17 -2.44
CA LEU A 72 14.41 -28.90 -1.33
C LEU A 72 13.01 -29.42 -1.68
N GLU A 73 12.19 -28.62 -2.37
CA GLU A 73 10.89 -29.08 -2.88
C GLU A 73 11.05 -30.21 -3.92
N TYR A 74 12.05 -30.13 -4.80
CA TYR A 74 12.38 -31.20 -5.76
C TYR A 74 12.85 -32.49 -5.08
N MET A 75 13.70 -32.40 -4.05
CA MET A 75 14.20 -33.57 -3.33
C MET A 75 13.12 -34.24 -2.48
N HIS A 76 12.18 -33.46 -1.92
CA HIS A 76 11.05 -34.00 -1.18
C HIS A 76 10.01 -34.69 -2.07
N GLN A 77 9.93 -34.34 -3.35
CA GLN A 77 9.09 -35.03 -4.34
C GLN A 77 9.71 -36.32 -4.90
N MET A 78 10.98 -36.61 -4.60
CA MET A 78 11.69 -37.82 -5.05
C MET A 78 11.88 -38.89 -3.96
N THR A 79 11.28 -38.71 -2.78
CA THR A 79 11.23 -39.72 -1.70
C THR A 79 9.81 -40.24 -1.58
#